data_AF-A0A519SQZ0-F1
#
_entry.id   AF-A0A519SQZ0-F1
#
_cell.length_a   1.000
_cell.length_b   1.000
_cell.length_c   1.000
_cell.angle_alpha   90.00
_cell.angle_beta   90.00
_cell.angle_gamma   90.00
#
_symmetry.space_group_name_H-M   'P 1'
#
loop_
_entity.id
_entity.type
_entity.pdbx_description
1 polymer ?
#
loop_
_entity_poly.entity_id
_entity_poly.type
_entity_poly.pdbx_seq_one_letter_code
_entity_poly.pdbx_strand_id
1 'polypeptide(L)'
;MDPTSATKTGQVFDWQVLRRLLTYVQPYRGAFIGLIFLTVAAAVLGTVRPALIQRMVDVDISNNDWAGLNRSTLWLLALLVVNTLVSYLQTYYGGWLGQYIVRDIRTDLY
;
A
#
# COMPACT_ATOMS: atom_id res chain seq x y z
N MET A 1 -35.04 28.46 -26.11
CA MET A 1 -35.29 27.35 -25.16
C MET A 1 -34.60 26.13 -25.77
N ASP A 2 -33.33 25.91 -25.44
CA ASP A 2 -32.57 24.77 -25.95
C ASP A 2 -32.34 23.76 -24.82
N PRO A 3 -32.98 22.58 -24.86
CA PRO A 3 -32.85 21.55 -23.85
C PRO A 3 -31.81 20.50 -24.26
N THR A 4 -30.52 20.85 -24.36
CA THR A 4 -29.46 19.86 -24.64
C THR A 4 -28.17 20.12 -23.88
N SER A 5 -28.19 19.89 -22.57
CA SER A 5 -26.99 19.48 -21.83
C SER A 5 -27.42 18.73 -20.57
N ALA A 6 -28.01 17.56 -20.78
CA ALA A 6 -28.08 16.54 -19.75
C ALA A 6 -26.67 15.97 -19.53
N THR A 7 -25.81 16.76 -18.88
CA THR A 7 -24.56 16.29 -18.29
C THR A 7 -24.96 15.22 -17.29
N LYS A 8 -24.72 13.95 -17.62
CA LYS A 8 -24.97 12.82 -16.74
C LYS A 8 -23.97 12.88 -15.57
N THR A 9 -24.26 13.73 -14.59
CA THR A 9 -23.50 13.91 -13.33
C THR A 9 -23.59 12.68 -12.40
N GLY A 10 -24.11 11.55 -12.88
CA GLY A 10 -24.31 10.32 -12.11
C GLY A 10 -23.28 9.21 -12.35
N GLN A 11 -22.32 9.38 -13.27
CA GLN A 11 -21.27 8.39 -13.55
C GLN A 11 -19.90 8.93 -13.19
N VAL A 12 -19.66 9.14 -11.89
CA VAL A 12 -18.32 9.44 -11.35
C VAL A 12 -17.33 8.28 -11.62
N PHE A 13 -17.85 7.12 -12.02
CA PHE A 13 -17.09 5.93 -12.36
C PHE A 13 -17.26 5.57 -13.84
N ASP A 14 -16.63 6.34 -14.73
CA ASP A 14 -16.53 5.99 -16.14
C ASP A 14 -15.53 4.85 -16.33
N TRP A 15 -16.01 3.61 -16.34
CA TRP A 15 -15.20 2.40 -16.55
C TRP A 15 -14.35 2.50 -17.83
N GLN A 16 -14.83 3.21 -18.85
CA GLN A 16 -14.11 3.47 -20.09
C GLN A 16 -12.88 4.38 -19.89
N VAL A 17 -13.00 5.40 -19.03
CA VAL A 17 -11.88 6.28 -18.64
C VAL A 17 -10.90 5.52 -17.76
N LEU A 18 -11.39 4.71 -16.81
CA LEU A 18 -10.55 3.87 -15.97
C LEU A 18 -9.75 2.85 -16.80
N ARG A 19 -10.37 2.24 -17.82
CA ARG A 19 -9.69 1.30 -18.73
C ARG A 19 -8.63 2.00 -19.59
N ARG A 20 -8.89 3.25 -20.03
CA ARG A 20 -7.88 4.09 -20.70
C ARG A 20 -6.71 4.42 -19.76
N LEU A 21 -6.99 4.83 -18.53
CA LEU A 21 -5.98 5.08 -17.49
C LEU A 21 -5.13 3.84 -17.19
N LEU A 22 -5.76 2.67 -17.05
CA LEU A 22 -5.07 1.39 -16.87
C LEU A 22 -4.23 0.98 -18.07
N THR A 23 -4.50 1.53 -19.27
CA THR A 23 -3.66 1.33 -20.45
C THR A 23 -2.36 2.16 -20.35
N TYR A 24 -2.36 3.32 -19.68
CA TYR A 24 -1.13 4.06 -19.36
C TYR A 24 -0.31 3.41 -18.22
N VAL A 25 -0.95 2.57 -17.41
CA VAL A 25 -0.25 1.70 -16.43
C VAL A 25 0.42 0.49 -17.12
N GLN A 26 0.05 0.18 -18.36
CA GLN A 26 0.52 -0.98 -19.10
C GLN A 26 2.06 -1.11 -19.26
N PRO A 27 2.84 -0.04 -19.52
CA PRO A 27 4.31 -0.14 -19.55
C PRO A 27 4.93 -0.41 -18.16
N TYR A 28 4.22 -0.13 -17.07
CA TYR A 28 4.70 -0.28 -15.68
C TYR A 28 4.10 -1.49 -14.95
N ARG A 29 3.56 -2.48 -15.68
CA ARG A 29 2.94 -3.69 -15.09
C ARG A 29 3.82 -4.40 -14.06
N GLY A 30 5.15 -4.43 -14.25
CA GLY A 30 6.07 -5.00 -13.26
C GLY A 30 6.08 -4.24 -11.93
N ALA A 31 6.12 -2.90 -11.99
CA ALA A 31 6.03 -2.06 -10.80
C ALA A 31 4.66 -2.15 -10.14
N PHE A 32 3.58 -2.23 -10.93
CA PHE A 32 2.21 -2.38 -10.43
C PHE A 32 2.00 -3.71 -9.69
N ILE A 33 2.46 -4.83 -10.25
CA ILE A 33 2.43 -6.15 -9.59
C ILE A 33 3.31 -6.14 -8.34
N GLY A 34 4.50 -5.52 -8.41
CA GLY A 34 5.36 -5.32 -7.24
C GLY A 34 4.67 -4.53 -6.12
N LEU A 35 3.90 -3.49 -6.47
CA LEU A 35 3.11 -2.68 -5.55
C LEU A 35 1.98 -3.46 -4.90
N ILE A 36 1.25 -4.26 -5.68
CA ILE A 36 0.18 -5.14 -5.17
C ILE A 36 0.80 -6.15 -4.21
N PHE A 37 1.92 -6.77 -4.59
CA PHE A 37 2.63 -7.70 -3.73
C PHE A 37 3.11 -7.03 -2.44
N LEU A 38 3.72 -5.84 -2.53
CA LEU A 38 4.12 -5.05 -1.36
C LEU A 38 2.92 -4.68 -0.49
N THR A 39 1.78 -4.38 -1.09
CA THR A 39 0.55 -4.04 -0.37
C THR A 39 0.02 -5.22 0.41
N VAL A 40 -0.03 -6.40 -0.20
CA VAL A 40 -0.42 -7.64 0.48
C VAL A 40 0.59 -7.97 1.58
N ALA A 41 1.89 -7.88 1.30
CA ALA A 41 2.94 -8.11 2.29
C ALA A 41 2.84 -7.13 3.47
N ALA A 42 2.64 -5.84 3.21
CA ALA A 42 2.45 -4.81 4.22
C ALA A 42 1.21 -5.07 5.09
N ALA A 43 0.11 -5.53 4.48
CA ALA A 43 -1.10 -5.91 5.21
C ALA A 43 -0.83 -7.09 6.16
N VAL A 44 -0.16 -8.14 5.68
CA VAL A 44 0.24 -9.29 6.50
C VAL A 44 1.18 -8.85 7.63
N LEU A 45 2.21 -8.05 7.34
CA LEU A 45 3.11 -7.46 8.34
C LEU A 45 2.36 -6.62 9.37
N GLY A 46 1.32 -5.89 8.94
CA GLY A 46 0.42 -5.14 9.81
C GLY A 46 -0.34 -6.04 10.80
N THR A 47 -0.78 -7.22 10.37
CA THR A 47 -1.44 -8.22 11.23
C THR A 47 -0.46 -9.00 12.12
N VAL A 48 0.77 -9.24 11.66
CA VAL A 48 1.80 -9.95 12.42
C VAL A 48 2.30 -9.11 13.61
N ARG A 49 2.30 -7.77 13.48
CA ARG A 49 2.67 -6.84 14.57
C ARG A 49 1.92 -7.10 15.90
N PRO A 50 0.58 -7.04 15.96
CA PRO A 50 -0.15 -7.29 17.20
C PRO A 50 0.02 -8.73 17.71
N ALA A 51 0.15 -9.71 16.80
CA ALA A 51 0.35 -11.12 17.19
C ALA A 51 1.71 -11.34 17.90
N LEU A 52 2.77 -10.66 17.45
CA LEU A 52 4.07 -10.71 18.12
C LEU A 52 4.07 -10.00 19.47
N ILE A 53 3.40 -8.83 19.56
CA ILE A 53 3.24 -8.11 20.83
C ILE A 53 2.49 -9.01 21.82
N GLN A 54 1.42 -9.67 21.40
CA GLN A 54 0.68 -10.60 22.24
C GLN A 54 1.59 -11.74 22.75
N ARG A 55 2.41 -12.33 21.88
CA ARG A 55 3.34 -13.39 22.30
C ARG A 55 4.40 -12.89 23.29
N MET A 56 4.91 -11.67 23.11
CA MET A 56 5.83 -11.04 24.07
C MET A 56 5.19 -10.84 25.45
N VAL A 57 3.95 -10.38 25.48
CA VAL A 57 3.21 -10.17 26.73
C VAL A 57 2.86 -11.51 27.39
N ASP A 58 2.33 -12.47 26.63
CA ASP A 58 1.83 -13.73 27.18
C ASP A 58 2.96 -14.71 27.57
N VAL A 59 4.12 -14.68 26.89
CA VAL A 59 5.20 -15.67 27.12
C VAL A 59 6.35 -15.08 27.92
N ASP A 60 6.89 -13.93 27.52
CA ASP A 60 8.12 -13.40 28.12
C ASP A 60 7.84 -12.69 29.44
N ILE A 61 6.75 -11.92 29.53
CA ILE A 61 6.35 -11.26 30.78
C ILE A 61 5.76 -12.26 31.77
N SER A 62 4.98 -13.25 31.30
CA SER A 62 4.34 -14.23 32.19
C SER A 62 5.33 -15.20 32.84
N ASN A 63 6.39 -15.63 32.12
CA ASN A 63 7.40 -16.54 32.65
C ASN A 63 8.53 -15.85 33.43
N ASN A 64 8.52 -14.51 33.57
CA ASN A 64 9.54 -13.75 34.28
C ASN A 64 10.98 -13.98 33.76
N ASP A 65 11.10 -14.39 32.49
CA ASP A 65 12.36 -14.70 31.84
C ASP A 65 12.92 -13.45 31.13
N TRP A 66 13.77 -12.71 31.87
CA TRP A 66 14.43 -11.51 31.37
C TRP A 66 15.27 -11.74 30.10
N ALA A 67 15.77 -12.96 29.88
CA ALA A 67 16.53 -13.30 28.68
C ALA A 67 15.61 -13.50 27.45
N GLY A 68 14.45 -14.13 27.65
CA GLY A 68 13.39 -14.24 26.64
C GLY A 68 12.86 -12.87 26.22
N LEU A 69 12.61 -12.00 27.20
CA LEU A 69 12.09 -10.66 26.99
C LEU A 69 13.03 -9.77 26.16
N ASN A 70 14.34 -9.85 26.41
CA ASN A 70 15.33 -9.14 25.61
C ASN A 70 15.39 -9.67 24.16
N ARG A 71 15.33 -11.00 23.96
CA ARG A 71 15.33 -11.62 22.62
C ARG A 71 14.11 -11.17 21.81
N SER A 72 12.94 -11.22 22.41
CA SER A 72 11.70 -10.86 21.72
C SER A 72 11.61 -9.36 21.44
N THR A 73 12.16 -8.52 22.33
CA THR A 73 12.28 -7.07 22.08
C THR A 73 13.14 -6.79 20.85
N LEU A 74 14.24 -7.53 20.70
CA LEU A 74 15.12 -7.43 19.54
C LEU A 74 14.41 -7.88 18.25
N TRP A 75 13.62 -8.96 18.31
CA TRP A 75 12.76 -9.40 17.19
C TRP A 75 11.71 -8.37 16.82
N LEU A 76 11.06 -7.74 17.81
CA LEU A 76 10.05 -6.72 17.58
C LEU A 76 10.66 -5.46 16.95
N LEU A 77 11.84 -5.03 17.42
CA LEU A 77 12.62 -3.96 16.79
C LEU A 77 12.96 -4.29 15.34
N ALA A 78 13.49 -5.49 15.08
CA ALA A 78 13.82 -5.93 13.72
C ALA A 78 12.58 -5.92 12.82
N LEU A 79 11.44 -6.42 13.31
CA LEU A 79 10.19 -6.40 12.57
C LEU A 79 9.68 -4.98 12.33
N LEU A 80 9.85 -4.06 13.28
CA LEU A 80 9.45 -2.66 13.11
C LEU A 80 10.26 -1.98 12.00
N VAL A 81 11.57 -2.27 11.92
CA VAL A 81 12.44 -1.80 10.85
C VAL A 81 11.99 -2.36 9.49
N VAL A 82 11.82 -3.68 9.38
CA VAL A 82 11.35 -4.33 8.14
C VAL A 82 10.00 -3.77 7.71
N ASN A 83 9.08 -3.63 8.66
CA ASN A 83 7.77 -3.08 8.38
C ASN A 83 7.86 -1.64 7.84
N THR A 84 8.65 -0.78 8.47
CA THR A 84 8.84 0.60 8.03
C THR A 84 9.42 0.66 6.62
N LEU A 85 10.40 -0.21 6.31
CA LEU A 85 10.96 -0.32 4.97
C LEU A 85 9.93 -0.73 3.94
N VAL A 86 9.10 -1.75 4.23
CA VAL A 86 8.04 -2.21 3.32
C VAL A 86 7.00 -1.11 3.09
N SER A 87 6.53 -0.46 4.16
CA SER A 87 5.59 0.66 4.05
C SER A 87 6.18 1.86 3.30
N TYR A 88 7.47 2.16 3.51
CA TYR A 88 8.17 3.23 2.79
C TYR A 88 8.24 2.92 1.29
N LEU A 89 8.69 1.72 0.92
CA LEU A 89 8.74 1.29 -0.48
C LEU A 89 7.36 1.33 -1.12
N GLN A 90 6.33 0.84 -0.43
CA GLN A 90 4.95 0.85 -0.92
C GLN A 90 4.48 2.28 -1.21
N THR A 91 4.78 3.21 -0.31
CA THR A 91 4.41 4.63 -0.44
C THR A 91 5.20 5.31 -1.55
N TYR A 92 6.50 5.06 -1.63
CA TYR A 92 7.37 5.61 -2.66
C TYR A 92 6.96 5.15 -4.06
N TYR A 93 6.82 3.84 -4.26
CA TYR A 93 6.37 3.29 -5.55
C TYR A 93 4.95 3.72 -5.87
N GLY A 94 4.04 3.74 -4.88
CA GLY A 94 2.65 4.17 -5.06
C GLY A 94 2.56 5.64 -5.48
N GLY A 95 3.32 6.51 -4.82
CA GLY A 95 3.42 7.92 -5.15
C GLY A 95 4.06 8.16 -6.52
N TRP A 96 5.16 7.47 -6.82
CA TRP A 96 5.83 7.56 -8.12
C TRP A 96 4.92 7.11 -9.27
N LEU A 97 4.20 5.99 -9.10
CA LEU A 97 3.22 5.52 -10.07
C LEU A 97 2.08 6.52 -10.25
N GLY A 98 1.54 7.05 -9.15
CA GLY A 98 0.46 8.05 -9.19
C GLY A 98 0.89 9.33 -9.91
N GLN A 99 2.09 9.84 -9.62
CA GLN A 99 2.64 11.02 -10.30
C GLN A 99 2.88 10.78 -11.79
N TYR A 100 3.35 9.59 -12.16
CA TYR A 100 3.58 9.25 -13.57
C TYR A 100 2.26 9.24 -14.35
N ILE A 101 1.22 8.60 -13.78
CA ILE A 101 -0.13 8.57 -14.35
C ILE A 101 -0.69 9.98 -14.50
N VAL A 102 -0.61 10.81 -13.45
CA VAL A 102 -1.11 12.20 -13.50
C VAL A 102 -0.36 13.02 -14.55
N ARG A 103 0.95 12.84 -14.68
CA ARG A 103 1.77 13.53 -15.69
C ARG A 103 1.36 13.13 -17.11
N ASP A 104 1.12 11.84 -17.34
CA ASP A 104 0.68 11.32 -18.63
C ASP A 104 -0.66 11.93 -19.05
N ILE A 105 -1.64 11.96 -18.13
CA ILE A 105 -2.95 12.59 -18.34
C ILE A 105 -2.81 14.06 -18.73
N ARG A 106 -1.92 14.81 -18.06
CA ARG A 106 -1.73 16.23 -18.36
C ARG A 106 -1.09 16.43 -19.73
N THR A 107 -0.17 15.58 -20.14
CA THR A 107 0.55 15.72 -21.42
C THR A 107 -0.34 15.34 -22.61
N ASP A 108 -1.31 14.45 -22.41
CA ASP A 108 -2.27 14.08 -23.45
C ASP A 108 -3.43 15.09 -23.60
N LEU A 109 -3.63 15.93 -22.57
CA LEU A 109 -4.70 16.95 -22.54
C LEU A 109 -4.27 18.31 -23.10
N TYR A 110 -2.96 18.60 -23.15
CA TYR A 110 -2.39 19.86 -23.62
C TYR A 110 -1.53 19.65 -24.86
#